data_AF-A0A8T0NHQ9-F1
#
_entry.id   AF-A0A8T0NHQ9-F1
#
_cell.length_a   1.000
_cell.length_b   1.000
_cell.length_c   1.000
_cell.angle_alpha   90.00
_cell.angle_beta   90.00
_cell.angle_gamma   90.00
#
_symmetry.space_group_name_H-M   'P 1'
#
loop_
_entity.id
_entity.type
_entity.pdbx_description
1 polymer ?
#
loop_
_entity_poly.entity_id
_entity_poly.type
_entity_poly.pdbx_seq_one_letter_code
_entity_poly.pdbx_strand_id
1 'polypeptide(L)'
;MSVAVDPVAAGPGTSGGGAMRVGAGAGAAAMDGARPVDLARHPSGIVPALQNIVSTVNLDCQLDLKMIALQARNAEYNPKRFAAVIMRIREPKTTALVFASGKMVCTGAKSEEHSKLAARKYARIIQKLGYPAKFKDFKIQNMVGSCDVKFPIRLEGLAYSHGAFSNVS
;
A
#
# COMPACT_ATOMS: atom_id res chain seq x y z
N MET A 1 -29.95 44.89 -33.67
CA MET A 1 -28.85 45.87 -33.56
C MET A 1 -27.59 45.10 -33.18
N SER A 2 -26.97 44.29 -34.05
CA SER A 2 -26.22 44.64 -35.27
C SER A 2 -25.27 45.81 -35.06
N VAL A 3 -24.00 45.52 -34.74
CA VAL A 3 -22.89 46.01 -35.55
C VAL A 3 -21.75 45.00 -35.46
N ALA A 4 -21.44 44.41 -36.61
CA ALA A 4 -20.20 43.72 -36.89
C ALA A 4 -19.16 44.76 -37.33
N VAL A 5 -17.88 44.52 -37.03
CA VAL A 5 -16.74 45.12 -37.73
C VAL A 5 -15.58 44.13 -37.70
N ASP A 6 -15.32 43.57 -38.87
CA ASP A 6 -14.08 42.93 -39.33
C ASP A 6 -13.64 43.70 -40.59
N PRO A 7 -12.45 43.49 -41.18
CA PRO A 7 -11.12 43.22 -40.62
C PRO A 7 -10.05 44.15 -41.28
N VAL A 8 -8.77 44.05 -40.85
CA VAL A 8 -7.63 44.47 -41.68
C VAL A 8 -6.58 43.38 -41.69
N ALA A 9 -6.20 42.97 -42.90
CA ALA A 9 -5.19 41.96 -43.22
C ALA A 9 -4.06 42.61 -44.05
N ALA A 10 -2.80 42.32 -43.69
CA ALA A 10 -1.58 42.35 -44.51
C ALA A 10 -0.42 41.93 -43.57
N GLY A 11 0.52 41.03 -43.86
CA GLY A 11 0.90 40.23 -45.02
C GLY A 11 1.99 39.22 -44.57
N PRO A 12 2.64 38.48 -45.48
CA PRO A 12 3.25 37.17 -45.22
C PRO A 12 4.71 37.22 -44.75
N GLY A 13 5.11 36.27 -43.90
CA GLY A 13 6.48 36.10 -43.40
C GLY A 13 6.81 34.63 -43.08
N THR A 14 7.28 33.91 -44.11
CA THR A 14 8.38 32.92 -44.12
C THR A 14 8.58 31.93 -42.95
N SER A 15 8.28 30.66 -43.26
CA SER A 15 9.12 29.45 -43.10
C SER A 15 9.94 29.21 -41.80
N GLY A 16 9.62 28.12 -41.11
CA GLY A 16 10.55 27.46 -40.19
C GLY A 16 9.87 26.37 -39.36
N GLY A 17 9.87 25.14 -39.87
CA GLY A 17 9.22 23.98 -39.27
C GLY A 17 9.84 23.53 -37.94
N GLY A 18 8.98 23.00 -37.06
CA GLY A 18 9.37 22.38 -35.79
C GLY A 18 8.15 22.07 -34.93
N ALA A 19 7.23 21.24 -35.44
CA ALA A 19 6.11 20.75 -34.65
C ALA A 19 6.61 19.83 -33.53
N MET A 20 6.82 20.42 -32.36
CA MET A 20 7.02 19.73 -31.10
C MET A 20 5.72 18.97 -30.77
N ARG A 21 5.72 17.66 -31.06
CA ARG A 21 4.67 16.76 -30.59
C ARG A 21 4.62 16.84 -29.06
N VAL A 22 3.47 17.28 -28.56
CA VAL A 22 3.10 17.18 -27.16
C VAL A 22 3.07 15.69 -26.82
N GLY A 23 4.17 15.22 -26.21
CA GLY A 23 4.27 13.87 -25.67
C GLY A 23 3.24 13.72 -24.57
N ALA A 24 2.25 12.88 -24.86
CA ALA A 24 1.21 12.45 -23.96
C ALA A 24 1.78 12.06 -22.60
N GLY A 25 1.07 12.46 -21.54
CA GLY A 25 1.36 12.01 -20.19
C GLY A 25 1.53 10.50 -20.15
N ALA A 26 2.67 10.07 -19.63
CA ALA A 26 2.90 8.69 -19.24
C ALA A 26 1.98 8.37 -18.05
N GLY A 27 0.71 8.15 -18.33
CA GLY A 27 -0.09 7.26 -17.52
C GLY A 27 0.60 5.91 -17.56
N ALA A 28 1.18 5.50 -16.43
CA ALA A 28 1.74 4.17 -16.26
C ALA A 28 0.58 3.16 -16.32
N ALA A 29 0.20 2.80 -17.55
CA ALA A 29 -0.70 1.71 -17.84
C ALA A 29 0.01 0.41 -17.42
N ALA A 30 -0.70 -0.37 -16.62
CA ALA A 30 -0.29 -1.67 -16.14
C ALA A 30 0.10 -2.59 -17.31
N MET A 31 1.39 -2.84 -17.47
CA MET A 31 1.92 -3.93 -18.27
C MET A 31 1.88 -5.18 -17.41
N ASP A 32 0.83 -6.00 -17.57
CA ASP A 32 0.79 -7.37 -17.05
C ASP A 32 1.66 -8.26 -17.96
N GLY A 33 2.96 -7.97 -17.97
CA GLY A 33 3.98 -8.78 -18.62
C GLY A 33 4.45 -9.84 -17.62
N ALA A 34 3.93 -11.06 -17.74
CA ALA A 34 4.38 -12.20 -16.96
C ALA A 34 5.89 -12.36 -17.14
N ARG A 35 6.67 -11.93 -16.14
CA ARG A 35 8.10 -12.25 -16.08
C ARG A 35 8.22 -13.77 -16.05
N PRO A 36 9.17 -14.36 -16.80
CA PRO A 36 9.37 -15.80 -16.77
C PRO A 36 9.57 -16.24 -15.32
N VAL A 37 8.79 -17.23 -14.89
CA VAL A 37 8.90 -17.81 -13.56
C VAL A 37 10.23 -18.54 -13.48
N ASP A 38 11.03 -18.22 -12.47
CA ASP A 38 12.26 -18.95 -12.19
C ASP A 38 11.91 -20.36 -11.70
N LEU A 39 11.98 -21.34 -12.60
CA LEU A 39 11.66 -22.74 -12.33
C LEU A 39 12.62 -23.38 -11.32
N ALA A 40 13.82 -22.83 -11.10
CA ALA A 40 14.72 -23.31 -10.06
C ALA A 40 14.20 -22.94 -8.66
N ARG A 41 13.53 -21.80 -8.53
CA ARG A 41 12.88 -21.36 -7.27
C ARG A 41 11.45 -21.86 -7.13
N HIS A 42 10.75 -22.05 -8.25
CA HIS A 42 9.36 -22.47 -8.30
C HIS A 42 9.19 -23.67 -9.25
N PRO A 43 9.50 -24.90 -8.79
CA PRO A 43 9.40 -26.10 -9.64
C PRO A 43 8.00 -26.37 -10.19
N SER A 44 6.96 -25.92 -9.47
CA SER A 44 5.56 -26.05 -9.91
C SER A 44 5.16 -25.05 -11.00
N GLY A 45 6.01 -24.06 -11.32
CA GLY A 45 5.67 -22.94 -12.19
C GLY A 45 4.65 -21.95 -11.59
N ILE A 46 4.16 -22.20 -10.38
CA ILE A 46 3.17 -21.36 -9.69
C ILE A 46 3.87 -20.48 -8.66
N VAL A 47 3.69 -19.17 -8.78
CA VAL A 47 4.19 -18.18 -7.81
C VAL A 47 3.02 -17.72 -6.93
N PRO A 48 3.04 -18.01 -5.61
CA PRO A 48 2.03 -17.49 -4.70
C PRO A 48 2.02 -15.96 -4.65
N ALA A 49 0.85 -15.35 -4.69
CA ALA A 49 0.69 -13.91 -4.58
C ALA A 49 0.60 -13.49 -3.11
N LEU A 50 1.41 -12.50 -2.71
CA LEU A 50 1.30 -11.88 -1.39
C LEU A 50 0.04 -11.01 -1.32
N GLN A 51 -0.83 -11.32 -0.36
CA GLN A 51 -2.10 -10.63 -0.16
C GLN A 51 -2.03 -9.61 0.97
N ASN A 52 -1.28 -9.91 2.03
CA ASN A 52 -1.18 -9.05 3.18
C ASN A 52 0.13 -9.27 3.94
N ILE A 53 0.70 -8.18 4.43
CA ILE A 53 1.84 -8.18 5.32
C ILE A 53 1.47 -7.41 6.58
N VAL A 54 1.82 -8.01 7.71
CA VAL A 54 1.71 -7.40 9.03
C VAL A 54 3.12 -7.13 9.53
N SER A 55 3.38 -5.87 9.89
CA SER A 55 4.66 -5.45 10.46
C SER A 55 4.45 -4.67 11.75
N THR A 56 5.47 -4.66 12.60
CA THR A 56 5.51 -3.81 13.79
C THR A 56 6.71 -2.89 13.73
N VAL A 57 6.62 -1.76 14.42
CA VAL A 57 7.74 -0.85 14.66
C VAL A 57 7.57 -0.19 16.02
N ASN A 58 8.69 0.18 16.63
CA ASN A 58 8.73 0.93 17.86
C ASN A 58 9.06 2.40 17.58
N LEU A 59 8.18 3.30 18.02
CA LEU A 59 8.34 4.74 17.90
C LEU A 59 9.16 5.36 19.04
N ASP A 60 9.54 4.58 20.06
CA ASP A 60 10.45 4.98 21.14
C ASP A 60 10.01 6.23 21.92
N CYS A 61 8.71 6.46 22.02
CA CYS A 61 8.13 7.57 22.78
C CYS A 61 6.70 7.23 23.28
N GLN A 62 6.30 7.84 24.38
CA GLN A 62 4.93 7.78 24.87
C GLN A 62 4.03 8.70 24.04
N LEU A 63 2.84 8.22 23.69
CA LEU A 63 1.91 8.90 22.80
C LEU A 63 0.57 9.15 23.49
N ASP A 64 0.10 10.40 23.43
CA ASP A 64 -1.26 10.71 23.84
C ASP A 64 -2.23 10.44 22.68
N LEU A 65 -2.89 9.29 22.78
CA LEU A 65 -3.83 8.80 21.77
C LEU A 65 -5.02 9.73 21.55
N LYS A 66 -5.47 10.47 22.58
CA LYS A 66 -6.60 11.41 22.44
C LYS A 66 -6.20 12.60 21.59
N MET A 67 -5.03 13.17 21.86
CA MET A 67 -4.49 14.30 21.11
C MET A 67 -4.20 13.92 19.66
N ILE A 68 -3.63 12.74 19.43
CA ILE A 68 -3.40 12.23 18.07
C ILE A 68 -4.72 12.09 17.31
N ALA A 69 -5.75 11.51 17.92
CA ALA A 69 -7.05 11.34 17.29
C ALA A 69 -7.74 12.67 16.98
N LEU A 70 -7.56 13.69 17.83
CA LEU A 70 -8.14 15.02 17.62
C LEU A 70 -7.47 15.77 16.47
N GLN A 71 -6.14 15.65 16.33
CA GLN A 71 -5.38 16.39 15.33
C GLN A 71 -5.26 15.67 13.97
N ALA A 72 -5.30 14.33 13.96
CA ALA A 72 -5.13 13.54 12.75
C ALA A 72 -6.47 13.34 12.02
N ARG A 73 -6.59 13.90 10.80
CA ARG A 73 -7.81 13.84 9.97
C ARG A 73 -8.32 12.43 9.65
N ASN A 74 -7.45 11.43 9.57
CA ASN A 74 -7.79 10.05 9.23
C ASN A 74 -7.42 9.09 10.38
N ALA A 75 -7.76 9.48 11.61
CA ALA A 75 -7.56 8.69 12.81
C ALA A 75 -8.89 8.42 13.52
N GLU A 76 -9.10 7.17 13.94
CA GLU A 76 -10.25 6.74 14.72
C GLU A 76 -9.75 6.26 16.09
N TYR A 77 -10.36 6.72 17.17
CA TYR A 77 -10.01 6.28 18.52
C TYR A 77 -11.26 6.12 19.39
N ASN A 78 -11.45 4.92 19.91
CA ASN A 78 -12.48 4.63 20.89
C ASN A 78 -11.90 3.70 21.98
N PRO A 79 -11.45 4.25 23.13
CA PRO A 79 -10.79 3.47 24.17
C PRO A 79 -11.67 2.38 24.79
N LYS A 80 -13.01 2.52 24.72
CA LYS A 80 -13.94 1.48 25.20
C LYS A 80 -13.97 0.26 24.26
N ARG A 81 -13.66 0.45 22.97
CA ARG A 81 -13.63 -0.61 21.96
C ARG A 81 -12.24 -1.20 21.78
N PHE A 82 -11.22 -0.35 21.74
CA PHE A 82 -9.85 -0.77 21.45
C PHE A 82 -8.83 0.24 21.98
N ALA A 83 -7.73 -0.26 22.55
CA ALA A 83 -6.71 0.54 23.23
C ALA A 83 -5.70 1.25 22.30
N ALA A 84 -5.95 1.27 20.98
CA ALA A 84 -5.06 1.87 19.99
C ALA A 84 -5.81 2.84 19.08
N VAL A 85 -5.09 3.84 18.58
CA VAL A 85 -5.57 4.73 17.52
C VAL A 85 -5.42 4.01 16.18
N ILE A 86 -6.50 3.98 15.40
CA ILE A 86 -6.51 3.41 14.06
C ILE A 86 -6.25 4.54 13.08
N MET A 87 -5.14 4.50 12.35
CA MET A 87 -4.81 5.47 11.31
C MET A 87 -4.81 4.80 9.93
N ARG A 88 -5.24 5.53 8.90
CA ARG A 88 -5.27 5.00 7.52
C ARG A 88 -4.65 5.96 6.52
N ILE A 89 -3.89 5.41 5.58
CA ILE A 89 -3.35 6.14 4.42
C ILE A 89 -3.71 5.40 3.12
N ARG A 90 -3.81 6.15 2.02
CA ARG A 90 -4.20 5.61 0.71
C ARG A 90 -3.04 4.99 -0.06
N GLU A 91 -1.83 5.48 0.15
CA GLU A 91 -0.66 5.04 -0.62
C GLU A 91 0.59 4.90 0.26
N PRO A 92 1.08 3.68 0.50
CA PRO A 92 0.43 2.38 0.22
C PRO A 92 -0.87 2.23 1.01
N LYS A 93 -1.92 1.64 0.42
CA LYS A 93 -3.23 1.44 1.08
C LYS A 93 -3.05 0.53 2.30
N THR A 94 -2.98 1.13 3.48
CA THR A 94 -2.59 0.44 4.72
C THR A 94 -3.36 1.01 5.90
N THR A 95 -3.37 0.26 7.00
CA THR A 95 -3.90 0.69 8.29
C THR A 95 -2.82 0.52 9.35
N ALA A 96 -2.64 1.53 10.19
CA ALA A 96 -1.78 1.45 11.36
C ALA A 96 -2.60 1.43 12.65
N LEU A 97 -2.17 0.62 13.61
CA LEU A 97 -2.65 0.60 14.98
C LEU A 97 -1.54 1.18 15.85
N VAL A 98 -1.78 2.34 16.45
CA VAL A 98 -0.79 3.07 17.26
C VAL A 98 -1.18 2.97 18.73
N PHE A 99 -0.28 2.43 19.54
CA PHE A 99 -0.50 2.23 20.98
C PHE A 99 0.17 3.35 21.77
N ALA A 100 -0.35 3.64 22.96
CA ALA A 100 0.18 4.68 23.86
C ALA A 100 1.67 4.45 24.20
N SER A 101 2.10 3.20 24.25
CA SER A 101 3.48 2.78 24.49
C SER A 101 4.49 3.15 23.39
N GLY A 102 4.03 3.69 22.26
CA GLY A 102 4.86 3.95 21.09
C GLY A 102 5.02 2.74 20.16
N LYS A 103 4.49 1.57 20.53
CA LYS A 103 4.40 0.44 19.58
C LYS A 103 3.38 0.78 18.49
N MET A 104 3.72 0.42 17.26
CA MET A 104 2.82 0.56 16.12
C MET A 104 2.80 -0.73 15.31
N VAL A 105 1.60 -1.15 14.90
CA VAL A 105 1.37 -2.26 13.98
C VAL A 105 0.89 -1.69 12.65
N CYS A 106 1.45 -2.14 11.53
CA CYS A 106 1.05 -1.72 10.18
C CYS A 106 0.58 -2.95 9.39
N THR A 107 -0.60 -2.85 8.78
CA THR A 107 -1.25 -3.93 8.01
C THR A 107 -1.80 -3.44 6.67
N GLY A 108 -2.07 -4.38 5.75
CA GLY A 108 -2.68 -4.11 4.45
C GLY A 108 -1.70 -3.93 3.29
N ALA A 109 -0.39 -3.99 3.56
CA ALA A 109 0.63 -3.89 2.52
C ALA A 109 0.75 -5.21 1.74
N LYS A 110 1.06 -5.13 0.44
CA LYS A 110 1.25 -6.29 -0.44
C LYS A 110 2.72 -6.65 -0.70
N SER A 111 3.65 -5.83 -0.21
CA SER A 111 5.09 -6.10 -0.27
C SER A 111 5.79 -5.59 0.99
N GLU A 112 6.95 -6.17 1.30
CA GLU A 112 7.73 -5.77 2.48
C GLU A 112 8.15 -4.30 2.36
N GLU A 113 8.56 -3.85 1.17
CA GLU A 113 8.98 -2.47 0.95
C GLU A 113 7.80 -1.51 1.15
N HIS A 114 6.61 -1.87 0.67
CA HIS A 114 5.40 -1.08 0.91
C HIS A 114 5.02 -1.04 2.39
N SER A 115 5.17 -2.15 3.12
CA SER A 115 4.93 -2.17 4.56
C SER A 115 5.88 -1.24 5.32
N LYS A 116 7.17 -1.29 4.98
CA LYS A 116 8.20 -0.42 5.57
C LYS A 116 7.98 1.05 5.22
N LEU A 117 7.63 1.34 3.97
CA LEU A 117 7.32 2.69 3.50
C LEU A 117 6.09 3.26 4.23
N ALA A 118 5.02 2.48 4.36
CA ALA A 118 3.82 2.88 5.08
C ALA A 118 4.12 3.17 6.55
N ALA A 119 4.84 2.26 7.24
CA ALA A 119 5.25 2.46 8.63
C ALA A 119 6.07 3.76 8.81
N ARG A 120 6.98 4.07 7.88
CA ARG A 120 7.73 5.34 7.89
C ARG A 120 6.83 6.55 7.69
N LYS A 121 5.83 6.46 6.80
CA LYS A 121 4.85 7.55 6.59
C LYS A 121 4.04 7.81 7.87
N TYR A 122 3.60 6.76 8.57
CA TYR A 122 2.92 6.91 9.87
C TYR A 122 3.80 7.54 10.94
N ALA A 123 5.05 7.06 11.08
CA ALA A 123 6.01 7.67 12.01
C ALA A 123 6.22 9.16 11.69
N ARG A 124 6.31 9.53 10.40
CA ARG A 124 6.44 10.93 9.97
C ARG A 124 5.20 11.77 10.28
N ILE A 125 4.00 11.21 10.18
CA ILE A 125 2.77 11.90 10.59
C ILE A 125 2.83 12.20 12.09
N ILE A 126 3.20 11.21 12.91
CA ILE A 126 3.32 11.38 14.37
C ILE A 126 4.38 12.43 14.72
N GLN A 127 5.51 12.47 14.01
CA GLN A 127 6.50 13.55 14.16
C GLN A 127 5.94 14.94 13.86
N LYS A 128 5.09 15.07 12.83
CA LYS A 128 4.45 16.35 12.48
C LYS A 128 3.42 16.82 13.51
N LEU A 129 2.90 15.91 14.33
CA LEU A 129 2.00 16.23 15.45
C LEU A 129 2.78 16.70 16.70
N GLY A 130 4.11 16.73 16.65
CA GLY A 130 4.96 17.23 17.74
C GLY A 130 5.55 16.15 18.65
N TYR A 131 5.35 14.86 18.34
CA TYR A 131 5.95 13.77 19.12
C TYR A 131 7.35 13.41 18.60
N PRO A 132 8.33 13.14 19.48
CA PRO A 132 9.70 12.76 19.11
C PRO A 132 9.79 11.29 18.67
N ALA A 133 8.94 10.87 17.72
CA ALA A 133 8.88 9.50 17.24
C ALA A 133 10.13 9.09 16.46
N LYS A 134 10.68 7.93 16.78
CA LYS A 134 11.79 7.28 16.08
C LYS A 134 11.28 6.11 15.25
N PHE A 135 12.16 5.48 14.49
CA PHE A 135 11.84 4.28 13.71
C PHE A 135 12.80 3.17 14.13
N LYS A 136 12.44 2.44 15.19
CA LYS A 136 13.24 1.35 15.76
C LYS A 136 12.53 0.02 15.63
N ASP A 137 13.30 -1.07 15.60
CA ASP A 137 12.79 -2.45 15.68
C ASP A 137 11.69 -2.77 14.67
N PHE A 138 11.85 -2.28 13.43
CA PHE A 138 10.94 -2.66 12.35
C PHE A 138 11.08 -4.15 12.05
N LYS A 139 9.97 -4.88 12.15
CA LYS A 139 9.94 -6.33 11.95
C LYS A 139 8.68 -6.75 11.21
N ILE A 140 8.83 -7.64 10.24
CA ILE A 140 7.71 -8.37 9.64
C ILE A 140 7.26 -9.46 10.61
N GLN A 141 5.97 -9.43 10.96
CA GLN A 141 5.37 -10.35 11.92
C GLN A 141 4.61 -11.48 11.23
N ASN A 142 3.94 -11.17 10.13
CA ASN A 142 3.16 -12.16 9.39
C ASN A 142 3.07 -11.79 7.92
N MET A 143 2.95 -12.82 7.08
CA MET A 143 2.73 -12.71 5.64
C MET A 143 1.63 -13.68 5.23
N VAL A 144 0.65 -13.20 4.47
CA VAL A 144 -0.45 -13.99 3.94
C VAL A 144 -0.25 -14.11 2.44
N GLY A 145 -0.13 -15.35 1.96
CA GLY A 145 -0.03 -15.67 0.54
C GLY A 145 -1.25 -16.46 0.07
N SER A 146 -1.57 -16.35 -1.20
CA SER A 146 -2.61 -17.16 -1.87
C SER A 146 -2.10 -17.64 -3.22
N CYS A 147 -2.47 -18.85 -3.62
CA CYS A 147 -2.24 -19.34 -4.97
C CYS A 147 -3.48 -20.11 -5.46
N ASP A 148 -3.59 -20.26 -6.78
CA ASP A 148 -4.63 -21.05 -7.43
C ASP A 148 -3.95 -22.06 -8.35
N VAL A 149 -4.22 -23.34 -8.10
CA VAL A 149 -3.63 -24.48 -8.82
C VAL A 149 -4.37 -24.83 -10.11
N LYS A 150 -5.52 -24.20 -10.40
CA LYS A 150 -6.30 -24.35 -11.64
C LYS A 150 -6.89 -25.75 -11.90
N PHE A 151 -6.98 -26.60 -10.88
CA PHE A 151 -7.70 -27.89 -10.94
C PHE A 151 -8.38 -28.21 -9.60
N PRO A 152 -9.47 -29.00 -9.61
CA PRO A 152 -10.15 -29.39 -8.38
C PRO A 152 -9.32 -30.40 -7.56
N ILE A 153 -9.30 -30.24 -6.24
CA ILE A 153 -8.61 -31.14 -5.30
C ILE A 153 -9.64 -31.89 -4.47
N ARG A 154 -9.49 -33.21 -4.35
CA ARG A 154 -10.30 -34.03 -3.45
C ARG A 154 -9.76 -33.96 -2.01
N LEU A 155 -10.37 -33.13 -1.19
CA LEU A 155 -9.92 -32.87 0.18
C LEU A 155 -10.05 -34.09 1.12
N GLU A 156 -11.05 -34.94 0.92
CA GLU A 156 -11.25 -36.15 1.74
C GLU A 156 -10.04 -37.11 1.66
N GLY A 157 -9.56 -37.38 0.45
CA GLY A 157 -8.41 -38.25 0.23
C GLY A 157 -7.13 -37.62 0.80
N LEU A 158 -6.97 -36.30 0.62
CA LEU A 158 -5.83 -35.57 1.16
C LEU A 158 -5.81 -35.62 2.70
N ALA A 159 -6.94 -35.36 3.34
CA ALA A 159 -7.08 -35.38 4.79
C ALA A 159 -6.83 -36.78 5.38
N TYR A 160 -7.35 -37.82 4.72
CA TYR A 160 -7.10 -39.22 5.12
C TYR A 160 -5.61 -39.58 5.03
N SER A 161 -4.94 -39.24 3.92
CA SER A 161 -3.52 -39.54 3.73
C SER A 161 -2.59 -38.67 4.58
N HIS A 162 -3.04 -37.49 5.02
CA HIS A 162 -2.23 -36.51 5.77
C HIS A 162 -2.93 -36.09 7.08
N GLY A 163 -3.38 -37.06 7.87
CA GLY A 163 -4.07 -36.81 9.14
C GLY A 163 -3.25 -35.99 10.15
N ALA A 164 -1.92 -36.07 10.10
CA ALA A 164 -1.03 -35.25 10.95
C ALA A 164 -1.12 -33.74 10.68
N PHE A 165 -1.61 -33.34 9.50
CA PHE A 165 -1.71 -31.94 9.07
C PHE A 165 -3.16 -31.49 8.86
N SER A 166 -4.13 -32.35 9.18
CA SER A 166 -5.54 -32.15 8.90
C SER A 166 -6.36 -32.31 10.18
N ASN A 167 -7.02 -31.23 10.63
CA ASN A 167 -8.05 -31.36 11.66
C ASN A 167 -9.38 -31.67 10.98
N VAL A 168 -9.86 -32.90 11.15
CA VAL A 168 -11.25 -33.26 10.85
C VAL A 168 -12.01 -33.05 12.16
N SER A 169 -12.72 -31.92 12.25
CA SER A 169 -13.64 -31.64 13.37
C SER A 169 -14.98 -32.29 13.14
#